data_AF-X1JDH2-F1
#
_entry.id   AF-X1JDH2-F1
#
_cell.length_a   1.000
_cell.length_b   1.000
_cell.length_c   1.000
_cell.angle_alpha   90.00
_cell.angle_beta   90.00
_cell.angle_gamma   90.00
#
_symmetry.space_group_name_H-M   'P 1'
#
loop_
_entity.id
_entity.type
_entity.pdbx_description
1 polymer ?
#
loop_
_entity_poly.entity_id
_entity_poly.type
_entity_poly.pdbx_seq_one_letter_code
_entity_poly.pdbx_strand_id
1 'polypeptide(L)'
;EDVLRSNVINLVGLLRIMLGGLTPEEDAIIDRALAETYAAKDITPKTDPGLWQERIPLMQDFEAVLETMEGAKSLVIRVRKFTKGTFAQFFNQPTNISMEKPFVVFGIRDLEDELRPMAMFIIMRYIWNKVRSELKKRILMVDEAWWLMQTEDGASFLFGIAKRARKYWLGVTTVTQDVNDFMKSNYGQPIITNSSLQVLMKQSPATMDVVKKTFNLTEEEKYLLLEAEVGEGIFFAGQKHVAIKVVASYTEDQIITTAPEEVL
;
A
#
# COMPACT_ATOMS: atom_id res chain seq x y z
N GLU A 1 13.83 4.68 -21.54
CA GLU A 1 12.53 5.37 -21.78
C GLU A 1 11.42 4.82 -20.88
N ASP A 2 11.15 3.51 -20.89
CA ASP A 2 10.06 2.89 -20.12
C ASP A 2 10.13 3.08 -18.60
N VAL A 3 11.34 3.11 -18.01
CA VAL A 3 11.52 3.27 -16.57
C VAL A 3 11.05 4.64 -16.09
N LEU A 4 11.47 5.71 -16.77
CA LEU A 4 11.12 7.08 -16.40
C LEU A 4 9.62 7.32 -16.63
N ARG A 5 9.08 6.90 -17.77
CA ARG A 5 7.64 7.00 -18.07
C ARG A 5 6.80 6.26 -17.03
N SER A 6 7.18 5.01 -16.69
CA SER A 6 6.51 4.27 -15.63
C SER A 6 6.59 5.04 -14.32
N ASN A 7 7.76 5.56 -13.94
CA ASN A 7 7.93 6.31 -12.69
C ASN A 7 7.01 7.54 -12.62
N VAL A 8 6.95 8.35 -13.68
CA VAL A 8 6.05 9.52 -13.77
C VAL A 8 4.60 9.12 -13.54
N ILE A 9 4.08 8.10 -14.23
CA ILE A 9 2.70 7.61 -14.05
C ILE A 9 2.42 7.26 -12.58
N ASN A 10 3.39 6.66 -11.87
CA ASN A 10 3.19 6.30 -10.47
C ASN A 10 3.25 7.51 -9.54
N LEU A 11 4.07 8.50 -9.86
CA LEU A 11 4.13 9.76 -9.10
C LEU A 11 2.86 10.59 -9.30
N VAL A 12 2.26 10.57 -10.50
CA VAL A 12 0.93 11.16 -10.72
C VAL A 12 -0.11 10.49 -9.81
N GLY A 13 -0.14 9.15 -9.76
CA GLY A 13 -1.04 8.41 -8.85
C GLY A 13 -0.81 8.75 -7.37
N LEU A 14 0.45 8.87 -6.93
CA LEU A 14 0.77 9.36 -5.59
C LEU A 14 0.23 10.78 -5.36
N LEU A 15 0.46 11.70 -6.29
CA LEU A 15 0.02 13.10 -6.16
C LEU A 15 -1.51 13.23 -6.17
N ARG A 16 -2.24 12.36 -6.87
CA ARG A 16 -3.72 12.30 -6.74
C ARG A 16 -4.15 11.95 -5.32
N ILE A 17 -3.49 11.00 -4.68
CA ILE A 17 -3.74 10.64 -3.28
C ILE A 17 -3.37 11.82 -2.37
N MET A 18 -2.19 12.41 -2.56
CA MET A 18 -1.69 13.51 -1.72
C MET A 18 -2.53 14.78 -1.79
N LEU A 19 -3.08 15.10 -2.97
CA LEU A 19 -3.76 16.36 -3.25
C LEU A 19 -5.29 16.27 -3.16
N GLY A 20 -5.83 15.09 -2.81
CA GLY A 20 -7.27 14.85 -2.68
C GLY A 20 -8.01 14.78 -4.02
N GLY A 21 -7.34 14.28 -5.06
CA GLY A 21 -7.82 14.26 -6.43
C GLY A 21 -7.30 15.43 -7.28
N LEU A 22 -7.42 15.27 -8.60
CA LEU A 22 -6.97 16.22 -9.61
C LEU A 22 -8.01 16.35 -10.71
N THR A 23 -8.18 17.56 -11.25
CA THR A 23 -8.92 17.75 -12.50
C THR A 23 -8.08 17.23 -13.70
N PRO A 24 -8.69 16.96 -14.86
CA PRO A 24 -7.92 16.57 -16.06
C PRO A 24 -6.84 17.58 -16.46
N GLU A 25 -7.10 18.87 -16.22
CA GLU A 25 -6.14 19.95 -16.48
C GLU A 25 -4.97 19.90 -15.48
N GLU A 26 -5.27 19.73 -14.19
CA GLU A 26 -4.26 19.58 -13.14
C GLU A 26 -3.40 18.33 -13.34
N ASP A 27 -4.00 17.23 -13.79
CA ASP A 27 -3.31 15.97 -14.10
C ASP A 27 -2.30 16.17 -15.24
N ALA A 28 -2.70 16.87 -16.31
CA ALA A 28 -1.82 17.19 -17.43
C ALA A 28 -0.68 18.15 -17.04
N ILE A 29 -0.94 19.11 -16.13
CA ILE A 29 0.09 19.99 -15.59
C ILE A 29 1.09 19.19 -14.75
N ILE A 30 0.62 18.30 -13.86
CA ILE A 30 1.48 17.48 -13.00
C ILE A 30 2.37 16.54 -13.82
N ASP A 31 1.82 15.85 -14.82
CA ASP A 31 2.59 14.93 -15.66
C ASP A 31 3.78 15.65 -16.33
N ARG A 32 3.51 16.84 -16.90
CA ARG A 32 4.54 17.68 -17.52
C ARG A 32 5.53 18.23 -16.50
N ALA A 33 5.05 18.73 -15.35
CA ALA A 33 5.88 19.24 -14.27
C ALA A 33 6.86 18.17 -13.75
N LEU A 34 6.39 16.92 -13.58
CA LEU A 34 7.25 15.82 -13.18
C LEU A 34 8.33 15.54 -14.22
N ALA A 35 7.96 15.48 -15.51
CA ALA A 35 8.94 15.28 -16.58
C ALA A 35 9.99 16.39 -16.62
N GLU A 36 9.58 17.65 -16.49
CA GLU A 36 10.49 18.81 -16.42
C GLU A 36 11.37 18.79 -15.17
N THR A 37 10.84 18.35 -14.02
CA THR A 37 11.60 18.22 -12.76
C THR A 37 12.74 17.22 -12.88
N TYR A 38 12.47 16.04 -13.46
CA TYR A 38 13.52 15.05 -13.72
C TYR A 38 14.52 15.56 -14.78
N ALA A 39 14.05 16.21 -15.84
CA ALA A 39 14.91 16.78 -16.87
C ALA A 39 15.83 17.88 -16.32
N ALA A 40 15.36 18.72 -15.40
CA ALA A 40 16.15 19.75 -14.73
C ALA A 40 17.30 19.18 -13.88
N LYS A 41 17.19 17.92 -13.46
CA LYS A 41 18.26 17.17 -12.78
C LYS A 41 19.08 16.28 -13.73
N ASP A 42 18.94 16.47 -15.05
CA ASP A 42 19.59 15.64 -16.08
C ASP A 42 19.26 14.14 -15.92
N ILE A 43 18.01 13.84 -15.54
CA ILE A 43 17.46 12.48 -15.57
C ILE A 43 16.53 12.40 -16.78
N THR A 44 17.09 11.96 -17.91
CA THR A 44 16.38 11.82 -19.18
C THR A 44 16.57 10.43 -19.76
N PRO A 45 15.75 9.99 -20.74
CA PRO A 45 15.96 8.71 -21.42
C PRO A 45 17.33 8.55 -22.10
N LYS A 46 18.06 9.65 -22.32
CA LYS A 46 19.37 9.70 -22.97
C LYS A 46 20.54 9.76 -21.98
N THR A 47 20.29 10.11 -20.72
CA THR A 47 21.36 10.26 -19.71
C THR A 47 21.69 8.90 -19.11
N ASP A 48 22.97 8.67 -18.77
CA ASP A 48 23.44 7.43 -18.14
C ASP A 48 22.68 7.15 -16.82
N PRO A 49 21.95 6.01 -16.71
CA PRO A 49 21.24 5.62 -15.51
C PRO A 49 22.12 5.49 -14.26
N GLY A 50 23.43 5.22 -14.42
CA GLY A 50 24.36 5.15 -13.29
C GLY A 50 24.50 6.46 -12.51
N LEU A 51 24.22 7.60 -13.16
CA LEU A 51 24.32 8.93 -12.56
C LEU A 51 23.00 9.40 -11.93
N TRP A 52 21.89 8.67 -12.13
CA TRP A 52 20.58 9.14 -11.72
C TRP A 52 20.41 9.18 -10.20
N GLN A 53 21.02 8.23 -9.48
CA GLN A 53 20.81 8.07 -8.04
C GLN A 53 21.19 9.32 -7.24
N GLU A 54 22.28 10.00 -7.61
CA GLU A 54 22.76 11.22 -6.95
C GLU A 54 21.96 12.46 -7.34
N ARG A 55 21.11 12.35 -8.37
CA ARG A 55 20.38 13.47 -8.99
C ARG A 55 18.87 13.39 -8.79
N ILE A 56 18.38 12.42 -8.01
CA ILE A 56 16.94 12.25 -7.77
C ILE A 56 16.38 13.55 -7.18
N PRO A 57 15.40 14.20 -7.82
CA PRO A 57 14.79 15.42 -7.31
C PRO A 57 14.01 15.18 -6.02
N LEU A 58 13.89 16.22 -5.21
CA LEU A 58 13.01 16.28 -4.04
C LEU A 58 11.69 16.97 -4.39
N MET A 59 10.72 16.89 -3.47
CA MET A 59 9.41 17.54 -3.64
C MET A 59 9.53 19.06 -3.83
N GLN A 60 10.53 19.70 -3.21
CA GLN A 60 10.79 21.13 -3.42
C GLN A 60 11.26 21.48 -4.83
N ASP A 61 11.97 20.57 -5.52
CA ASP A 61 12.36 20.78 -6.91
C ASP A 61 11.11 20.75 -7.81
N PHE A 62 10.18 19.85 -7.49
CA PHE A 62 8.88 19.77 -8.16
C PHE A 62 8.01 21.03 -7.91
N GLU A 63 7.99 21.55 -6.66
CA GLU A 63 7.34 22.84 -6.36
C GLU A 63 7.93 23.98 -7.20
N ALA A 64 9.25 24.07 -7.30
CA ALA A 64 9.92 25.12 -8.07
C ALA A 64 9.56 25.07 -9.56
N VAL A 65 9.45 23.87 -10.15
CA VAL A 65 8.98 23.72 -11.53
C VAL A 65 7.52 24.16 -11.66
N LEU A 66 6.63 23.69 -10.78
CA LEU A 66 5.21 24.08 -10.79
C LEU A 66 5.00 25.59 -10.69
N GLU A 67 5.83 26.31 -9.92
CA GLU A 67 5.75 27.77 -9.79
C GLU A 67 5.99 28.52 -11.12
N THR A 68 6.68 27.90 -12.07
CA THR A 68 6.94 28.48 -13.40
C THR A 68 5.83 28.19 -14.42
N MET A 69 4.89 27.29 -14.10
CA MET A 69 3.86 26.84 -15.02
C MET A 69 2.58 27.68 -14.93
N GLU A 70 2.00 27.99 -16.09
CA GLU A 70 0.71 28.67 -16.16
C GLU A 70 -0.43 27.76 -15.65
N GLY A 71 -1.37 28.33 -14.89
CA GLY A 71 -2.50 27.57 -14.33
C GLY A 71 -2.18 26.72 -13.08
N ALA A 72 -0.92 26.60 -12.68
CA ALA A 72 -0.50 25.71 -11.58
C ALA A 72 -0.64 26.30 -10.16
N LYS A 73 -1.18 27.52 -10.00
CA LYS A 73 -1.22 28.22 -8.69
C LYS A 73 -1.89 27.41 -7.57
N SER A 74 -3.01 26.75 -7.88
CA SER A 74 -3.72 25.88 -6.94
C SER A 74 -2.85 24.69 -6.50
N LEU A 75 -2.16 24.06 -7.45
CA LEU A 75 -1.26 22.94 -7.20
C LEU A 75 -0.08 23.34 -6.31
N VAL A 76 0.56 24.48 -6.58
CA VAL A 76 1.66 25.00 -5.76
C VAL A 76 1.22 25.18 -4.30
N ILE A 77 0.04 25.76 -4.07
CA ILE A 77 -0.50 25.97 -2.71
C ILE A 77 -0.68 24.63 -1.99
N ARG A 78 -1.24 23.61 -2.66
CA ARG A 78 -1.46 22.29 -2.06
C ARG A 78 -0.14 21.54 -1.82
N VAL A 79 0.79 21.57 -2.77
CA VAL A 79 2.11 20.93 -2.68
C VAL A 79 2.95 21.51 -1.54
N ARG A 80 2.80 22.80 -1.22
CA ARG A 80 3.52 23.45 -0.12
C ARG A 80 3.32 22.78 1.24
N LYS A 81 2.19 22.09 1.48
CA LYS A 81 1.97 21.28 2.69
C LYS A 81 3.05 20.20 2.87
N PHE A 82 3.59 19.69 1.76
CA PHE A 82 4.56 18.60 1.69
C PHE A 82 6.01 19.05 1.47
N THR A 83 6.26 20.34 1.21
CA THR A 83 7.62 20.88 1.03
C THR A 83 8.05 21.78 2.18
N LYS A 84 7.13 22.62 2.69
CA LYS A 84 7.38 23.63 3.73
C LYS A 84 6.42 23.53 4.91
N GLY A 85 5.31 22.79 4.76
CA GLY A 85 4.29 22.60 5.78
C GLY A 85 4.56 21.43 6.72
N THR A 86 3.51 21.01 7.43
CA THR A 86 3.55 19.97 8.48
C THR A 86 4.11 18.64 7.99
N PHE A 87 3.96 18.31 6.71
CA PHE A 87 4.36 17.01 6.16
C PHE A 87 5.74 17.05 5.48
N ALA A 88 6.42 18.21 5.48
CA ALA A 88 7.70 18.40 4.82
C ALA A 88 8.79 17.42 5.25
N GLN A 89 8.88 17.14 6.56
CA GLN A 89 9.91 16.23 7.09
C GLN A 89 9.78 14.81 6.56
N PHE A 90 8.57 14.38 6.18
CA PHE A 90 8.32 13.03 5.68
C PHE A 90 8.54 12.92 4.17
N PHE A 91 8.14 13.93 3.37
CA PHE A 91 8.13 13.83 1.90
C PHE A 91 9.24 14.60 1.19
N ASN A 92 9.87 15.59 1.83
CA ASN A 92 10.87 16.45 1.20
C ASN A 92 12.28 16.13 1.70
N GLN A 93 12.64 14.84 1.70
CA GLN A 93 13.95 14.34 2.13
C GLN A 93 14.43 13.22 1.19
N PRO A 94 15.75 13.04 1.02
CA PRO A 94 16.29 11.87 0.34
C PRO A 94 15.88 10.58 1.03
N THR A 95 15.62 9.53 0.24
CA THR A 95 15.30 8.20 0.77
C THR A 95 16.49 7.65 1.56
N ASN A 96 16.25 7.20 2.79
CA ASN A 96 17.29 6.72 3.73
C ASN A 96 17.05 5.28 4.23
N ILE A 97 16.14 4.53 3.60
CA ILE A 97 15.74 3.18 4.01
C ILE A 97 16.51 2.08 3.25
N SER A 98 16.73 0.94 3.93
CA SER A 98 17.35 -0.26 3.36
C SER A 98 16.50 -1.51 3.63
N MET A 99 16.44 -2.40 2.63
CA MET A 99 15.75 -3.70 2.67
C MET A 99 16.71 -4.88 2.52
N GLU A 100 17.95 -4.72 2.98
CA GLU A 100 18.98 -5.78 2.87
C GLU A 100 18.78 -6.91 3.90
N LYS A 101 18.11 -6.62 5.00
CA LYS A 101 17.81 -7.59 6.06
C LYS A 101 16.74 -8.61 5.61
N PRO A 102 16.77 -9.85 6.14
CA PRO A 102 15.77 -10.87 5.80
C PRO A 102 14.37 -10.58 6.35
N PHE A 103 14.28 -9.78 7.42
CA PHE A 103 13.04 -9.34 8.04
C PHE A 103 13.05 -7.81 8.16
N VAL A 104 12.06 -7.17 7.55
CA VAL A 104 11.93 -5.71 7.48
C VAL A 104 10.48 -5.34 7.79
N VAL A 105 10.28 -4.45 8.75
CA VAL A 105 8.97 -3.94 9.15
C VAL A 105 8.95 -2.43 8.94
N PHE A 106 7.95 -1.95 8.21
CA PHE A 106 7.68 -0.52 8.05
C PHE A 106 6.57 -0.13 9.02
N GLY A 107 6.93 0.46 10.16
CA GLY A 107 5.96 0.92 11.15
C GLY A 107 5.35 2.26 10.78
N ILE A 108 4.02 2.33 10.69
CA ILE A 108 3.27 3.57 10.39
C ILE A 108 2.32 4.00 11.52
N ARG A 109 2.41 3.35 12.68
CA ARG A 109 1.50 3.58 13.81
C ARG A 109 1.48 5.04 14.26
N ASP A 110 2.65 5.65 14.37
CA ASP A 110 2.83 7.00 14.90
C ASP A 110 2.65 8.09 13.82
N LEU A 111 2.23 7.71 12.61
CA LEU A 111 1.82 8.66 11.57
C LEU A 111 0.37 9.11 11.79
N GLU A 112 0.12 10.39 11.54
CA GLU A 112 -1.24 10.94 11.47
C GLU A 112 -2.10 10.18 10.44
N ASP A 113 -3.39 10.04 10.70
CA ASP A 113 -4.31 9.27 9.84
C ASP A 113 -4.33 9.75 8.39
N GLU A 114 -4.21 11.07 8.16
CA GLU A 114 -4.13 11.65 6.82
C GLU A 114 -2.88 11.17 6.06
N LEU A 115 -1.78 10.85 6.76
CA LEU A 115 -0.52 10.39 6.17
C LEU A 115 -0.50 8.90 5.82
N ARG A 116 -1.31 8.08 6.50
CA ARG A 116 -1.25 6.62 6.37
C ARG A 116 -1.49 6.11 4.95
N PRO A 117 -2.51 6.56 4.19
CA PRO A 117 -2.69 6.13 2.80
C PRO A 117 -1.50 6.47 1.90
N MET A 118 -0.94 7.68 2.05
CA MET A 118 0.20 8.15 1.27
C MET A 118 1.48 7.35 1.61
N ALA A 119 1.74 7.16 2.90
CA ALA A 119 2.87 6.38 3.38
C ALA A 119 2.80 4.92 2.90
N MET A 120 1.63 4.28 3.05
CA MET A 120 1.39 2.92 2.55
C MET A 120 1.64 2.81 1.05
N PHE A 121 1.14 3.76 0.26
CA PHE A 121 1.37 3.77 -1.18
C PHE A 121 2.86 3.85 -1.54
N ILE A 122 3.61 4.75 -0.92
CA ILE A 122 5.05 4.92 -1.15
C ILE A 122 5.83 3.68 -0.70
N ILE A 123 5.56 3.16 0.49
CA ILE A 123 6.23 1.98 1.06
C ILE A 123 6.00 0.77 0.16
N MET A 124 4.74 0.49 -0.20
CA MET A 124 4.43 -0.61 -1.12
C MET A 124 5.12 -0.44 -2.47
N ARG A 125 5.23 0.80 -2.96
CA ARG A 125 5.90 1.08 -4.22
C ARG A 125 7.40 0.81 -4.14
N TYR A 126 8.03 1.27 -3.06
CA TYR A 126 9.43 0.99 -2.79
C TYR A 126 9.70 -0.53 -2.71
N ILE A 127 8.87 -1.26 -1.96
CA ILE A 127 8.93 -2.73 -1.87
C ILE A 127 8.79 -3.36 -3.25
N TRP A 128 7.78 -2.95 -4.04
CA TRP A 128 7.54 -3.51 -5.36
C TRP A 128 8.70 -3.26 -6.33
N ASN A 129 9.31 -2.08 -6.29
CA ASN A 129 10.51 -1.79 -7.07
C ASN A 129 11.68 -2.71 -6.66
N LYS A 130 11.91 -2.91 -5.36
CA LYS A 130 12.94 -3.83 -4.86
C LYS A 130 12.70 -5.27 -5.30
N VAL A 131 11.45 -5.75 -5.19
CA VAL A 131 11.04 -7.10 -5.62
C VAL A 131 11.32 -7.32 -7.12
N ARG A 132 11.03 -6.31 -7.96
CA ARG A 132 11.29 -6.40 -9.41
C ARG A 132 12.78 -6.35 -9.76
N SER A 133 13.59 -5.64 -8.98
CA SER A 133 15.03 -5.51 -9.23
C SER A 133 15.84 -6.76 -8.91
N GLU A 134 15.38 -7.59 -7.97
CA GLU A 134 16.10 -8.77 -7.50
C GLU A 134 15.11 -9.92 -7.29
N LEU A 135 15.18 -10.94 -8.16
CA LEU A 135 14.28 -12.09 -8.11
C LEU A 135 14.71 -13.06 -7.01
N LYS A 136 13.95 -13.11 -5.91
CA LYS A 136 14.10 -14.10 -4.84
C LYS A 136 12.77 -14.32 -4.13
N LYS A 137 12.64 -15.45 -3.43
CA LYS A 137 11.45 -15.79 -2.66
C LYS A 137 11.27 -14.81 -1.51
N ARG A 138 10.10 -14.17 -1.41
CA ARG A 138 9.75 -13.22 -0.34
C ARG A 138 8.27 -13.37 0.01
N ILE A 139 7.91 -12.93 1.22
CA ILE A 139 6.52 -12.71 1.63
C ILE A 139 6.37 -11.22 1.91
N LEU A 140 5.37 -10.61 1.29
CA LEU A 140 4.90 -9.26 1.60
C LEU A 140 3.61 -9.41 2.42
N MET A 141 3.66 -8.96 3.67
CA MET A 141 2.50 -8.82 4.52
C MET A 141 2.10 -7.35 4.56
N VAL A 142 0.85 -7.06 4.22
CA VAL A 142 0.26 -5.73 4.26
C VAL A 142 -0.82 -5.74 5.33
N ASP A 143 -0.48 -5.21 6.50
CA ASP A 143 -1.43 -5.02 7.58
C ASP A 143 -2.26 -3.76 7.35
N GLU A 144 -3.50 -3.76 7.85
CA GLU A 144 -4.50 -2.69 7.64
C GLU A 144 -4.58 -2.25 6.17
N ALA A 145 -4.63 -3.22 5.25
CA ALA A 145 -4.59 -2.97 3.81
C ALA A 145 -5.80 -2.16 3.29
N TRP A 146 -6.84 -1.97 4.11
CA TRP A 146 -8.00 -1.13 3.82
C TRP A 146 -7.63 0.35 3.59
N TRP A 147 -6.53 0.85 4.17
CA TRP A 147 -6.05 2.22 3.89
C TRP A 147 -5.82 2.46 2.39
N LEU A 148 -5.37 1.43 1.66
CA LEU A 148 -5.17 1.50 0.22
C LEU A 148 -6.48 1.33 -0.57
N MET A 149 -7.50 0.72 0.03
CA MET A 149 -8.81 0.54 -0.60
C MET A 149 -9.62 1.84 -0.67
N GLN A 150 -9.25 2.87 0.10
CA GLN A 150 -9.92 4.16 0.13
C GLN A 150 -9.79 4.96 -1.18
N THR A 151 -8.78 4.67 -1.99
CA THR A 151 -8.53 5.37 -3.26
C THR A 151 -8.45 4.40 -4.42
N GLU A 152 -8.87 4.83 -5.61
CA GLU A 152 -8.84 3.99 -6.80
C GLU A 152 -7.39 3.61 -7.19
N ASP A 153 -6.48 4.59 -7.16
CA ASP A 153 -5.07 4.38 -7.45
C ASP A 153 -4.41 3.41 -6.45
N GLY A 154 -4.70 3.55 -5.15
CA GLY A 154 -4.21 2.64 -4.12
C GLY A 154 -4.72 1.21 -4.30
N ALA A 155 -6.02 1.06 -4.54
CA ALA A 155 -6.65 -0.24 -4.71
C ALA A 155 -6.18 -0.95 -5.99
N SER A 156 -6.12 -0.22 -7.10
CA SER A 156 -5.60 -0.71 -8.37
C SER A 156 -4.13 -1.13 -8.26
N PHE A 157 -3.33 -0.38 -7.49
CA PHE A 157 -1.93 -0.72 -7.28
C PHE A 157 -1.74 -2.02 -6.48
N LEU A 158 -2.44 -2.20 -5.35
CA LEU A 158 -2.39 -3.43 -4.57
C LEU A 158 -2.86 -4.63 -5.40
N PHE A 159 -3.97 -4.49 -6.12
CA PHE A 159 -4.47 -5.51 -7.04
C PHE A 159 -3.46 -5.87 -8.13
N GLY A 160 -2.80 -4.86 -8.70
CA GLY A 160 -1.73 -5.02 -9.66
C GLY A 160 -0.53 -5.81 -9.10
N ILE A 161 -0.17 -5.60 -7.82
CA ILE A 161 0.84 -6.41 -7.14
C ILE A 161 0.34 -7.85 -6.99
N ALA A 162 -0.85 -8.05 -6.41
CA ALA A 162 -1.42 -9.38 -6.16
C ALA A 162 -1.49 -10.25 -7.44
N LYS A 163 -1.87 -9.66 -8.58
CA LYS A 163 -1.90 -10.37 -9.88
C LYS A 163 -0.53 -10.75 -10.43
N ARG A 164 0.51 -9.98 -10.14
CA ARG A 164 1.85 -10.16 -10.72
C ARG A 164 2.83 -10.86 -9.78
N ALA A 165 2.57 -10.86 -8.47
CA ALA A 165 3.46 -11.30 -7.41
C ALA A 165 4.07 -12.69 -7.67
N ARG A 166 3.26 -13.65 -8.16
CA ARG A 166 3.70 -15.00 -8.53
C ARG A 166 4.86 -15.04 -9.52
N LYS A 167 4.89 -14.13 -10.50
CA LYS A 167 5.98 -14.03 -11.49
C LYS A 167 7.31 -13.60 -10.86
N TYR A 168 7.26 -13.01 -9.67
CA TYR A 168 8.42 -12.49 -8.93
C TYR A 168 8.73 -13.29 -7.66
N TRP A 169 8.17 -14.51 -7.52
CA TRP A 169 8.28 -15.34 -6.31
C TRP A 169 7.89 -14.62 -5.01
N LEU A 170 6.93 -13.71 -5.12
CA LEU A 170 6.38 -12.97 -4.00
C LEU A 170 5.06 -13.60 -3.57
N GLY A 171 4.98 -14.03 -2.31
CA GLY A 171 3.70 -14.26 -1.63
C GLY A 171 3.15 -12.93 -1.10
N VAL A 172 1.87 -12.66 -1.29
CA VAL A 172 1.22 -11.45 -0.77
C VAL A 172 0.13 -11.88 0.21
N THR A 173 0.20 -11.32 1.41
CA THR A 173 -0.80 -11.54 2.47
C THR A 173 -1.34 -10.17 2.87
N THR A 174 -2.65 -9.99 2.76
CA THR A 174 -3.35 -8.78 3.23
C THR A 174 -4.10 -9.12 4.50
N VAL A 175 -3.98 -8.27 5.51
CA VAL A 175 -4.71 -8.36 6.77
C VAL A 175 -5.63 -7.14 6.88
N THR A 176 -6.89 -7.37 7.25
CA THR A 176 -7.90 -6.32 7.42
C THR A 176 -8.92 -6.76 8.47
N GLN A 177 -9.43 -5.80 9.24
CA GLN A 177 -10.49 -6.02 10.22
C GLN A 177 -11.87 -6.01 9.57
N ASP A 178 -12.08 -5.13 8.58
CA ASP A 178 -13.33 -5.05 7.83
C ASP A 178 -13.12 -5.54 6.40
N VAL A 179 -13.84 -6.60 6.02
CA VAL A 179 -13.85 -7.11 4.65
C VAL A 179 -14.61 -6.17 3.71
N ASN A 180 -15.55 -5.38 4.23
CA ASN A 180 -16.41 -4.53 3.42
C ASN A 180 -15.63 -3.48 2.62
N ASP A 181 -14.50 -3.01 3.16
CA ASP A 181 -13.64 -2.06 2.45
C ASP A 181 -13.08 -2.64 1.15
N PHE A 182 -12.78 -3.93 1.14
CA PHE A 182 -12.39 -4.64 -0.06
C PHE A 182 -13.58 -4.94 -0.97
N MET A 183 -14.75 -5.25 -0.39
CA MET A 183 -15.95 -5.59 -1.17
C MET A 183 -16.58 -4.40 -1.88
N LYS A 184 -16.45 -3.19 -1.34
CA LYS A 184 -16.90 -1.94 -2.00
C LYS A 184 -15.98 -1.54 -3.16
N SER A 185 -14.75 -2.06 -3.21
CA SER A 185 -13.77 -1.74 -4.24
C SER A 185 -13.82 -2.73 -5.40
N ASN A 186 -13.91 -2.21 -6.64
CA ASN A 186 -13.80 -3.01 -7.87
C ASN A 186 -12.48 -3.80 -7.95
N TYR A 187 -11.42 -3.31 -7.28
CA TYR A 187 -10.12 -3.96 -7.22
C TYR A 187 -9.95 -4.85 -6.00
N GLY A 188 -10.67 -4.57 -4.90
CA GLY A 188 -10.58 -5.30 -3.64
C GLY A 188 -11.17 -6.70 -3.70
N GLN A 189 -12.37 -6.86 -4.27
CA GLN A 189 -13.01 -8.17 -4.40
C GLN A 189 -12.12 -9.20 -5.12
N PRO A 190 -11.48 -8.88 -6.27
CA PRO A 190 -10.50 -9.77 -6.89
C PRO A 190 -9.28 -10.13 -6.05
N ILE A 191 -8.83 -9.27 -5.11
CA ILE A 191 -7.71 -9.61 -4.22
C ILE A 191 -8.11 -10.77 -3.30
N ILE A 192 -9.33 -10.70 -2.75
CA ILE A 192 -9.88 -11.74 -1.88
C ILE A 192 -10.07 -13.03 -2.67
N THR A 193 -10.83 -13.00 -3.76
CA THR A 193 -11.24 -14.21 -4.49
C THR A 193 -10.10 -14.94 -5.19
N ASN A 194 -9.00 -14.25 -5.51
CA ASN A 194 -7.81 -14.88 -6.11
C ASN A 194 -6.76 -15.31 -5.07
N SER A 195 -7.00 -15.08 -3.78
CA SER A 195 -6.11 -15.55 -2.71
C SER A 195 -6.24 -17.06 -2.56
N SER A 196 -5.12 -17.77 -2.66
CA SER A 196 -5.09 -19.24 -2.57
C SER A 196 -5.33 -19.76 -1.16
N LEU A 197 -5.00 -18.94 -0.17
CA LEU A 197 -5.17 -19.20 1.25
C LEU A 197 -5.92 -18.02 1.85
N GLN A 198 -6.91 -18.30 2.68
CA GLN A 198 -7.64 -17.29 3.44
C GLN A 198 -7.84 -17.78 4.87
N VAL A 199 -7.82 -16.87 5.82
CA VAL A 199 -8.13 -17.15 7.23
C VAL A 199 -9.20 -16.17 7.64
N LEU A 200 -10.37 -16.69 8.01
CA LEU A 200 -11.45 -15.89 8.59
C LEU A 200 -11.47 -16.16 10.09
N MET A 201 -11.16 -15.13 10.87
CA MET A 201 -11.31 -15.16 12.33
C MET A 201 -12.74 -14.69 12.69
N LYS A 202 -13.04 -14.62 13.99
CA LYS A 202 -14.31 -14.10 14.50
C LYS A 202 -14.79 -12.85 13.75
N GLN A 203 -16.06 -12.87 13.33
CA GLN A 203 -16.69 -11.77 12.59
C GLN A 203 -17.82 -11.13 13.38
N SER A 204 -18.09 -9.85 13.13
CA SER A 204 -19.25 -9.18 13.71
C SER A 204 -20.57 -9.65 13.05
N PRO A 205 -21.69 -9.69 13.78
CA PRO A 205 -22.99 -9.97 13.18
C PRO A 205 -23.37 -9.00 12.06
N ALA A 206 -22.93 -7.74 12.14
CA ALA A 206 -23.25 -6.69 11.18
C ALA A 206 -22.64 -6.93 9.79
N THR A 207 -21.47 -7.58 9.72
CA THR A 207 -20.75 -7.84 8.47
C THR A 207 -20.93 -9.27 7.95
N MET A 208 -21.54 -10.14 8.75
CA MET A 208 -21.60 -11.57 8.50
C MET A 208 -22.28 -11.96 7.19
N ASP A 209 -23.36 -11.29 6.79
CA ASP A 209 -24.05 -11.65 5.54
C ASP A 209 -23.20 -11.32 4.30
N VAL A 210 -22.40 -10.24 4.36
CA VAL A 210 -21.44 -9.90 3.31
C VAL A 210 -20.30 -10.93 3.28
N VAL A 211 -19.73 -11.27 4.44
CA VAL A 211 -18.68 -12.29 4.56
C VAL A 211 -19.19 -13.62 3.99
N LYS A 212 -20.34 -14.10 4.46
CA LYS A 212 -20.94 -15.35 4.01
C LYS A 212 -21.10 -15.41 2.49
N LYS A 213 -21.65 -14.35 1.89
CA LYS A 213 -21.82 -14.28 0.43
C LYS A 213 -20.47 -14.25 -0.29
N THR A 214 -19.49 -13.51 0.24
CA THR A 214 -18.18 -13.31 -0.38
C THR A 214 -17.36 -14.59 -0.42
N PHE A 215 -17.35 -15.33 0.69
CA PHE A 215 -16.56 -16.56 0.85
C PHE A 215 -17.38 -17.84 0.61
N ASN A 216 -18.64 -17.69 0.20
CA ASN A 216 -19.58 -18.78 -0.06
C ASN A 216 -19.68 -19.75 1.14
N LEU A 217 -19.87 -19.19 2.33
CA LEU A 217 -19.92 -19.96 3.58
C LEU A 217 -21.24 -20.70 3.73
N THR A 218 -21.20 -21.87 4.36
CA THR A 218 -22.41 -22.56 4.82
C THR A 218 -23.04 -21.83 6.02
N GLU A 219 -24.25 -22.22 6.42
CA GLU A 219 -24.84 -21.67 7.65
C GLU A 219 -24.02 -22.06 8.88
N GLU A 220 -23.52 -23.30 8.92
CA GLU A 220 -22.69 -23.82 10.01
C GLU A 220 -21.38 -23.05 10.13
N GLU A 221 -20.73 -22.76 9.01
CA GLU A 221 -19.51 -21.93 8.98
C GLU A 221 -19.79 -20.50 9.44
N LYS A 222 -20.94 -19.93 9.07
CA LYS A 222 -21.40 -18.64 9.58
C LYS A 222 -21.57 -18.65 11.10
N TYR A 223 -22.25 -19.65 11.66
CA TYR A 223 -22.44 -19.75 13.11
C TYR A 223 -21.10 -19.92 13.83
N LEU A 224 -20.20 -20.74 13.28
CA LEU A 224 -18.86 -20.92 13.83
C LEU A 224 -18.09 -19.59 13.91
N LEU A 225 -18.12 -18.77 12.86
CA LEU A 225 -17.44 -17.46 12.88
C LEU A 225 -18.09 -16.43 13.81
N LEU A 226 -19.39 -16.54 14.11
CA LEU A 226 -20.07 -15.66 15.07
C LEU A 226 -19.72 -16.03 16.52
N GLU A 227 -19.60 -17.33 16.79
CA GLU A 227 -19.36 -17.87 18.14
C GLU A 227 -17.87 -18.05 18.47
N ALA A 228 -16.99 -17.99 17.47
CA ALA A 228 -15.54 -18.16 17.62
C ALA A 228 -14.94 -17.34 18.77
N GLU A 229 -14.02 -17.95 19.51
CA GLU A 229 -13.18 -17.28 20.48
C GLU A 229 -11.94 -16.62 19.83
N VAL A 230 -11.17 -15.87 20.61
CA VAL A 230 -9.89 -15.33 20.15
C VAL A 230 -8.98 -16.49 19.74
N GLY A 231 -8.40 -16.41 18.53
CA GLY A 231 -7.57 -17.46 17.97
C GLY A 231 -8.34 -18.53 17.19
N GLU A 232 -9.68 -18.53 17.21
CA GLU A 232 -10.50 -19.47 16.44
C GLU A 232 -11.01 -18.86 15.12
N GLY A 233 -11.16 -19.72 14.12
CA GLY A 233 -11.62 -19.29 12.80
C GLY A 233 -11.71 -20.43 11.80
N ILE A 234 -11.86 -20.07 10.53
CA ILE A 234 -11.91 -20.98 9.39
C ILE A 234 -10.72 -20.72 8.47
N PHE A 235 -10.00 -21.78 8.15
CA PHE A 235 -8.91 -21.77 7.17
C PHE A 235 -9.36 -22.33 5.84
N PHE A 236 -9.14 -21.55 4.79
CA PHE A 236 -9.48 -21.88 3.42
C PHE A 236 -8.20 -22.23 2.66
N ALA A 237 -8.18 -23.41 2.06
CA ALA A 237 -7.12 -23.86 1.16
C ALA A 237 -7.75 -24.36 -0.15
N GLY A 238 -7.89 -23.45 -1.11
CA GLY A 238 -8.69 -23.69 -2.31
C GLY A 238 -10.16 -23.91 -1.93
N GLN A 239 -10.70 -25.10 -2.21
CA GLN A 239 -12.09 -25.46 -1.89
C GLN A 239 -12.26 -26.12 -0.52
N LYS A 240 -11.17 -26.34 0.23
CA LYS A 240 -11.23 -26.97 1.54
C LYS A 240 -11.35 -25.91 2.61
N HIS A 241 -12.38 -26.03 3.45
CA HIS A 241 -12.58 -25.18 4.62
C HIS A 241 -12.39 -26.05 5.86
N VAL A 242 -11.60 -25.57 6.82
CA VAL A 242 -11.29 -26.31 8.05
C VAL A 242 -11.37 -25.34 9.21
N ALA A 243 -12.09 -25.71 10.27
CA ALA A 243 -12.06 -24.98 11.52
C ALA A 243 -10.67 -25.09 12.16
N ILE A 244 -10.11 -23.96 12.58
CA ILE A 244 -8.78 -23.90 13.18
C ILE A 244 -8.83 -23.17 14.52
N LYS A 245 -7.87 -23.52 15.39
CA LYS A 245 -7.52 -22.76 16.59
C LYS A 245 -6.03 -22.49 16.58
N VAL A 246 -5.66 -21.22 16.52
CA VAL A 246 -4.27 -20.76 16.57
C VAL A 246 -3.89 -20.58 18.03
N VAL A 247 -2.79 -21.22 18.44
CA VAL A 247 -2.27 -21.14 19.81
C VAL A 247 -0.79 -20.77 19.70
N ALA A 248 -0.40 -19.67 20.34
CA ALA A 248 0.99 -19.29 20.45
C ALA A 248 1.68 -20.17 21.50
N SER A 249 2.94 -20.55 21.24
CA SER A 249 3.78 -21.10 22.30
C SER A 249 4.06 -20.01 23.34
N TYR A 250 4.42 -20.43 24.56
CA TYR A 250 4.77 -19.52 25.65
C TYR A 250 5.83 -18.47 25.23
N THR A 251 6.85 -18.91 24.48
CA THR A 251 7.91 -18.02 24.00
C THR A 251 7.42 -17.04 22.94
N GLU A 252 6.51 -17.45 22.05
CA GLU A 252 5.96 -16.55 21.02
C GLU A 252 5.04 -15.51 21.65
N ASP A 253 4.21 -15.93 22.60
CA ASP A 253 3.26 -15.08 23.32
C ASP A 253 3.95 -13.89 24.00
N GLN A 254 5.08 -14.13 24.67
CA GLN A 254 5.92 -13.08 25.27
C GLN A 254 6.45 -12.03 24.28
N ILE A 255 6.53 -12.37 22.99
CA ILE A 255 7.06 -11.49 21.95
C ILE A 255 5.93 -10.76 21.22
N ILE A 256 4.80 -11.43 21.00
CA ILE A 256 3.71 -10.94 20.14
C ILE A 256 2.54 -10.31 20.90
N THR A 257 2.45 -10.51 22.22
CA THR A 257 1.31 -9.99 22.99
C THR A 257 1.22 -8.47 22.87
N THR A 258 0.01 -8.01 22.59
CA THR A 258 -0.35 -6.59 22.54
C THR A 258 -1.29 -6.22 23.68
N ALA A 259 -1.60 -7.18 24.57
CA ALA A 259 -2.47 -6.96 25.71
C ALA A 259 -1.79 -5.95 26.66
N PRO A 260 -2.38 -4.77 26.89
CA PRO A 260 -1.76 -3.76 27.76
C PRO A 260 -1.45 -4.29 29.16
N GLU A 261 -2.26 -5.22 29.66
CA GLU A 261 -2.11 -5.87 30.98
C GLU A 261 -0.90 -6.81 31.08
N GLU A 262 -0.38 -7.29 29.96
CA GLU A 262 0.77 -8.21 29.90
C GLU A 262 2.07 -7.50 29.49
N VAL A 263 1.96 -6.29 28.93
CA VAL A 263 3.07 -5.49 28.41
C VAL A 263 3.49 -4.36 29.37
N LEU A 264 2.60 -3.90 30.26
CA LEU A 264 2.84 -2.84 31.26
C LEU A 264 3.11 -3.42 32.66
#